data_AF-A0A5J5ILS0-F1
#
_entry.id   AF-A0A5J5ILS0-F1
#
_cell.length_a   1.000
_cell.length_b   1.000
_cell.length_c   1.000
_cell.angle_alpha   90.00
_cell.angle_beta   90.00
_cell.angle_gamma   90.00
#
_symmetry.space_group_name_H-M   'P 1'
#
loop_
_entity.id
_entity.type
_entity.pdbx_description
1 polymer ?
#
loop_
_entity_poly.entity_id
_entity_poly.type
_entity_poly.pdbx_seq_one_letter_code
_entity_poly.pdbx_strand_id
1 'polypeptide(L)'
;MSEILLQAIVEKLEALEIALLKQGNAGKDEELKTAVKSFQSEFIKFSVTCNVNIEKMNKLSEEIHALKVNSGNSTQNQVKHIHHFHKQVWLSVSLFIISLLLAYGWINCSNEKKSFEANDIKYRFWKANGNSHLLKIVYYTDSLYNLDKNNFIQQVVRSERNIAKQEKMHRLAGEKEKEIR
;
A
#
# COMPACT_ATOMS: atom_id res chain seq x y z
N MET A 1 -53.47 -15.48 4.70
CA MET A 1 -53.42 -14.79 6.02
C MET A 1 -53.80 -13.31 5.92
N SER A 2 -53.57 -12.63 4.79
CA SER A 2 -53.93 -11.21 4.55
C SER A 2 -55.45 -10.94 4.51
N GLU A 3 -56.24 -11.75 3.79
CA GLU A 3 -57.68 -11.49 3.60
C GLU A 3 -58.52 -11.58 4.88
N ILE A 4 -58.22 -12.55 5.76
CA ILE A 4 -58.93 -12.73 7.04
C ILE A 4 -58.71 -11.51 7.95
N LEU A 5 -57.52 -10.92 7.90
CA LEU A 5 -57.15 -9.77 8.72
C LEU A 5 -57.78 -8.48 8.17
N LEU A 6 -57.85 -8.35 6.84
CA LEU A 6 -58.57 -7.26 6.17
C LEU A 6 -60.07 -7.30 6.48
N GLN A 7 -60.67 -8.48 6.39
CA GLN A 7 -62.10 -8.68 6.67
C GLN A 7 -62.42 -8.39 8.14
N ALA A 8 -61.56 -8.82 9.06
CA ALA A 8 -61.70 -8.48 10.48
C ALA A 8 -61.61 -6.97 10.76
N ILE A 9 -60.75 -6.22 10.04
CA ILE A 9 -60.64 -4.76 10.20
C ILE A 9 -61.91 -4.07 9.68
N VAL A 10 -62.43 -4.51 8.52
CA VAL A 10 -63.68 -3.99 7.94
C VAL A 10 -64.87 -4.25 8.87
N GLU A 11 -65.00 -5.46 9.39
CA GLU A 11 -66.06 -5.82 10.36
C GLU A 11 -65.97 -5.00 11.65
N LYS A 12 -64.75 -4.69 12.12
CA LYS A 12 -64.55 -3.84 13.30
C LYS A 12 -64.89 -2.38 13.05
N LEU A 13 -64.64 -1.87 11.84
CA LEU A 13 -65.06 -0.53 11.40
C LEU A 13 -66.58 -0.42 11.30
N GLU A 14 -67.24 -1.42 10.73
CA GLU A 14 -68.71 -1.49 10.67
C GLU A 14 -69.35 -1.57 12.06
N ALA A 15 -68.77 -2.37 12.97
CA ALA A 15 -69.22 -2.42 14.36
C ALA A 15 -69.08 -1.07 15.09
N LEU A 16 -68.06 -0.28 14.75
CA LEU A 16 -67.83 1.06 15.26
C LEU A 16 -68.84 2.08 14.69
N GLU A 17 -69.17 1.99 13.40
CA GLU A 17 -70.24 2.79 12.77
C GLU A 17 -71.60 2.51 13.44
N ILE A 18 -71.94 1.24 13.66
CA ILE A 18 -73.20 0.83 14.31
C ILE A 18 -73.25 1.28 15.78
N ALA A 19 -72.11 1.23 16.49
CA ALA A 19 -72.03 1.68 17.88
C ALA A 19 -72.19 3.21 18.00
N LEU A 20 -71.61 3.97 17.07
CA LEU A 20 -71.74 5.43 17.03
C LEU A 20 -73.17 5.88 16.70
N LEU A 21 -73.83 5.23 15.73
CA LEU A 21 -75.24 5.52 15.38
C LEU A 21 -76.23 5.27 16.53
N LYS A 22 -75.88 4.44 17.51
CA LYS A 22 -76.70 4.21 18.71
C LYS A 22 -76.49 5.29 19.80
N GLN A 23 -75.40 6.05 19.76
CA GLN A 23 -75.03 7.02 20.77
C GLN A 23 -75.48 8.43 20.33
N GLY A 24 -76.79 8.64 20.31
CA GLY A 24 -77.45 9.81 19.71
C GLY A 24 -76.85 11.16 20.11
N ASN A 25 -76.24 11.85 19.14
CA ASN A 25 -75.97 13.28 19.20
C ASN A 25 -76.17 13.89 17.80
N ALA A 26 -77.40 14.32 17.53
CA ALA A 26 -78.01 14.54 16.21
C ALA A 26 -77.46 15.74 15.37
N GLY A 27 -76.21 16.16 15.58
CA GLY A 27 -75.58 17.25 14.80
C GLY A 27 -74.18 16.98 14.27
N LYS A 28 -73.42 16.03 14.85
CA LYS A 28 -72.06 15.64 14.40
C LYS A 28 -71.99 14.23 13.80
N ASP A 29 -73.10 13.51 13.81
CA ASP A 29 -73.18 12.09 13.44
C ASP A 29 -73.07 11.87 11.92
N GLU A 30 -73.65 12.74 11.10
CA GLU A 30 -73.59 12.57 9.63
C GLU A 30 -72.20 12.88 9.07
N GLU A 31 -71.50 13.90 9.60
CA GLU A 31 -70.14 14.22 9.19
C GLU A 31 -69.17 13.07 9.54
N LEU A 32 -69.33 12.47 10.71
CA LEU A 32 -68.52 11.35 11.19
C LEU A 32 -68.82 10.07 10.40
N LYS A 33 -70.09 9.78 10.10
CA LYS A 33 -70.50 8.64 9.27
C LYS A 33 -69.98 8.75 7.84
N THR A 34 -70.00 9.97 7.29
CA THR A 34 -69.45 10.24 5.96
C THR A 34 -67.93 10.04 5.95
N ALA A 35 -67.23 10.44 7.01
CA ALA A 35 -65.79 10.23 7.19
C ALA A 35 -65.41 8.75 7.38
N VAL A 36 -66.21 7.97 8.12
CA VAL A 36 -65.98 6.51 8.28
C VAL A 36 -66.16 5.79 6.94
N LYS A 37 -67.20 6.14 6.16
CA LYS A 37 -67.42 5.57 4.83
C LYS A 37 -66.34 5.98 3.84
N SER A 38 -65.88 7.24 3.87
CA SER A 38 -64.78 7.69 3.01
C SER A 38 -63.50 6.93 3.36
N PHE A 39 -63.18 6.79 4.65
CA PHE A 39 -62.02 6.05 5.12
C PHE A 39 -62.07 4.56 4.74
N GLN A 40 -63.23 3.91 4.87
CA GLN A 40 -63.40 2.52 4.43
C GLN A 40 -63.15 2.37 2.91
N SER A 41 -63.67 3.31 2.11
CA SER A 41 -63.46 3.30 0.66
C SER A 41 -61.99 3.55 0.27
N GLU A 42 -61.29 4.41 1.01
CA GLU A 42 -59.86 4.68 0.83
C GLU A 42 -59.01 3.49 1.26
N PHE A 43 -59.38 2.82 2.34
CA PHE A 43 -58.67 1.63 2.83
C PHE A 43 -58.80 0.45 1.87
N ILE A 44 -59.98 0.25 1.27
CA ILE A 44 -60.18 -0.76 0.22
C ILE A 44 -59.31 -0.43 -1.00
N LYS A 45 -59.30 0.82 -1.47
CA LYS A 45 -58.44 1.27 -2.59
C LYS A 45 -56.95 1.07 -2.26
N PHE A 46 -56.54 1.40 -1.04
CA PHE A 46 -55.17 1.20 -0.56
C PHE A 46 -54.79 -0.28 -0.55
N SER A 47 -55.65 -1.15 -0.02
CA SER A 47 -55.43 -2.60 -0.01
C SER A 47 -55.28 -3.18 -1.41
N VAL A 48 -56.12 -2.77 -2.36
CA VAL A 48 -56.01 -3.19 -3.77
C VAL A 48 -54.68 -2.73 -4.37
N THR A 49 -54.27 -1.49 -4.09
CA THR A 49 -52.99 -0.94 -4.56
C THR A 49 -51.80 -1.68 -3.98
N CYS A 50 -51.84 -2.04 -2.69
CA CYS A 50 -50.80 -2.85 -2.04
C CYS A 50 -50.68 -4.23 -2.67
N ASN A 51 -51.79 -4.92 -2.95
CA ASN A 51 -51.76 -6.24 -3.57
C ASN A 51 -51.16 -6.19 -4.99
N VAL A 52 -51.53 -5.20 -5.80
CA VAL A 52 -50.94 -5.00 -7.14
C VAL A 52 -49.44 -4.70 -7.06
N ASN A 53 -49.01 -3.94 -6.06
CA ASN A 53 -47.59 -3.65 -5.86
C ASN A 53 -46.79 -4.87 -5.39
N ILE A 54 -47.37 -5.72 -4.53
CA ILE A 54 -46.76 -6.99 -4.12
C ILE A 54 -46.57 -7.90 -5.33
N GLU A 55 -47.56 -7.99 -6.22
CA GLU A 55 -47.46 -8.80 -7.44
C GLU A 55 -46.34 -8.29 -8.37
N LYS A 56 -46.25 -6.97 -8.58
CA LYS A 56 -45.14 -6.36 -9.35
C LYS A 56 -43.78 -6.62 -8.71
N MET A 57 -43.70 -6.59 -7.38
CA MET A 57 -42.45 -6.80 -6.66
C MET A 57 -42.01 -8.27 -6.71
N ASN A 58 -42.96 -9.20 -6.66
CA ASN A 58 -42.70 -10.63 -6.89
C ASN A 58 -42.20 -10.86 -8.32
N LYS A 59 -42.84 -10.26 -9.33
CA LYS A 59 -42.39 -10.35 -10.72
C LYS A 59 -40.99 -9.78 -10.93
N LEU A 60 -40.68 -8.64 -10.31
CA LEU A 60 -39.33 -8.06 -10.34
C LEU A 60 -38.32 -9.00 -9.68
N SER A 61 -38.69 -9.63 -8.56
CA SER A 61 -37.83 -10.61 -7.88
C SER A 61 -37.54 -11.82 -8.76
N GLU A 62 -38.53 -12.31 -9.52
CA GLU A 62 -38.35 -13.40 -10.48
C GLU A 62 -37.43 -13.00 -11.64
N GLU A 63 -37.60 -11.80 -12.20
CA GLU A 63 -36.75 -11.27 -13.27
C GLU A 63 -35.30 -11.08 -12.82
N ILE A 64 -35.07 -10.60 -11.58
CA ILE A 64 -33.74 -10.50 -10.99
C ILE A 64 -33.10 -11.88 -10.81
N HIS A 65 -33.89 -12.87 -10.37
CA HIS A 65 -33.39 -14.23 -10.21
C HIS A 65 -33.03 -14.86 -11.58
N ALA A 66 -33.85 -14.63 -12.60
CA ALA A 66 -33.57 -15.07 -13.97
C ALA A 66 -32.29 -14.40 -14.55
N LEU A 67 -32.12 -13.09 -14.32
CA LEU A 67 -30.90 -12.36 -14.68
C LEU A 67 -29.66 -12.92 -13.99
N LYS A 68 -29.76 -13.24 -12.70
CA LYS A 68 -28.65 -13.82 -11.93
C LYS A 68 -28.24 -15.19 -12.45
N VAL A 69 -29.21 -16.06 -12.78
CA VAL A 69 -28.97 -17.38 -13.36
C VAL A 69 -28.34 -17.26 -14.76
N ASN A 70 -28.85 -16.36 -15.60
CA ASN A 70 -28.29 -16.11 -16.93
C ASN A 70 -26.88 -15.49 -16.86
N SER A 71 -26.62 -14.62 -15.88
CA SER A 71 -25.29 -14.05 -15.65
C SER A 71 -24.28 -15.07 -15.11
N GLY A 72 -24.73 -16.10 -14.37
CA GLY A 72 -23.87 -17.20 -13.92
C GLY A 72 -23.49 -18.18 -15.04
N ASN A 73 -24.32 -18.27 -16.08
CA ASN A 73 -24.11 -19.13 -17.25
C ASN A 73 -23.49 -18.39 -18.45
N SER A 74 -23.33 -17.06 -18.37
CA SER A 74 -22.53 -16.31 -19.34
C SER A 74 -21.11 -16.82 -19.22
N THR A 75 -20.67 -17.56 -20.24
CA THR A 75 -19.30 -18.01 -20.40
C THR A 75 -18.39 -16.85 -20.07
N GLN A 76 -17.75 -16.93 -18.90
CA GLN A 76 -16.76 -15.98 -18.46
C GLN A 76 -15.65 -16.04 -19.51
N ASN A 77 -15.74 -15.18 -20.52
CA ASN A 77 -14.71 -14.96 -21.52
C ASN A 77 -13.55 -14.34 -20.74
N GLN A 78 -12.76 -15.19 -20.10
CA GLN A 78 -11.49 -14.81 -19.50
C GLN A 78 -10.61 -14.40 -20.67
N VAL A 79 -10.64 -13.11 -20.99
CA VAL A 79 -9.63 -12.49 -21.85
C VAL A 79 -8.32 -12.59 -21.09
N LYS A 80 -7.61 -13.70 -21.28
CA LYS A 80 -6.24 -13.85 -20.81
C LYS A 80 -5.39 -12.90 -21.65
N HIS A 81 -5.10 -11.73 -21.11
CA HIS A 81 -4.05 -10.86 -21.61
C HIS A 81 -2.70 -11.53 -21.34
N ILE A 82 -2.30 -12.43 -22.24
CA ILE A 82 -0.96 -13.02 -22.21
C ILE A 82 -0.01 -11.96 -22.78
N HIS A 83 0.64 -11.22 -21.88
CA HIS A 83 1.73 -10.33 -22.27
C HIS A 83 2.92 -11.17 -22.73
N HIS A 84 3.04 -11.37 -24.05
CA HIS A 84 4.26 -11.89 -24.64
C HIS A 84 5.38 -10.87 -24.43
N PHE A 85 6.16 -11.04 -23.36
CA PHE A 85 7.38 -10.28 -23.16
C PHE A 85 8.32 -10.56 -24.34
N HIS A 86 8.47 -9.55 -25.18
CA HIS A 86 9.21 -9.65 -26.43
C HIS A 86 10.67 -10.01 -26.13
N LYS A 87 11.26 -10.92 -26.92
CA LYS A 87 12.67 -11.34 -26.76
C LYS A 87 13.64 -10.14 -26.73
N GLN A 88 13.25 -9.05 -27.37
CA GLN A 88 13.97 -7.77 -27.38
C GLN A 88 14.06 -7.10 -26.00
N VAL A 89 13.05 -7.26 -25.13
CA VAL A 89 13.08 -6.71 -23.77
C VAL A 89 14.15 -7.41 -22.95
N TRP A 90 14.22 -8.74 -23.02
CA TRP A 90 15.27 -9.54 -22.37
C TRP A 90 16.66 -9.24 -22.90
N LEU A 91 16.79 -9.00 -24.20
CA LEU A 91 18.04 -8.59 -24.82
C LEU A 91 18.47 -7.20 -24.31
N SER A 92 17.54 -6.24 -24.25
CA SER A 92 17.78 -4.89 -23.75
C SER A 92 18.20 -4.89 -22.27
N VAL A 93 17.49 -5.65 -21.43
CA VAL A 93 17.82 -5.79 -20.00
C VAL A 93 19.20 -6.40 -19.82
N SER A 94 19.54 -7.45 -20.57
CA SER A 94 20.86 -8.06 -20.54
C SER A 94 21.96 -7.07 -20.94
N LEU A 95 21.74 -6.32 -22.02
CA LEU A 95 22.70 -5.33 -22.50
C LEU A 95 22.91 -4.19 -21.51
N PHE A 96 21.82 -3.75 -20.86
CA PHE A 96 21.86 -2.73 -19.82
C PHE A 96 22.71 -3.17 -18.62
N ILE A 97 22.52 -4.41 -18.14
CA ILE A 97 23.31 -4.97 -17.04
C ILE A 97 24.81 -5.03 -17.42
N ILE A 98 25.13 -5.50 -18.63
CA ILE A 98 26.52 -5.54 -19.12
C ILE A 98 27.12 -4.13 -19.17
N SER A 99 26.37 -3.15 -19.67
CA SER A 99 26.82 -1.75 -19.73
C SER A 99 27.11 -1.19 -18.33
N LEU A 100 26.26 -1.46 -17.34
CA LEU A 100 26.50 -1.06 -15.96
C LEU A 100 27.77 -1.68 -15.38
N LEU A 101 28.01 -2.98 -15.63
CA LEU A 101 29.22 -3.66 -15.17
C LEU A 101 30.48 -3.06 -15.81
N LEU A 102 30.43 -2.75 -17.10
CA LEU A 102 31.54 -2.10 -17.81
C LEU A 102 31.79 -0.68 -17.27
N ALA A 103 30.74 0.11 -17.07
CA ALA A 103 30.84 1.45 -16.51
C ALA A 103 31.41 1.43 -15.09
N TYR A 104 30.94 0.50 -14.25
CA TYR A 104 31.44 0.30 -12.89
C TYR A 104 32.91 -0.10 -12.89
N GLY A 105 33.29 -1.08 -13.72
CA GLY A 105 34.69 -1.49 -13.89
C GLY A 105 35.58 -0.35 -14.37
N TRP A 106 35.09 0.44 -15.32
CA TRP A 106 35.79 1.62 -15.85
C TRP A 106 36.03 2.68 -14.78
N ILE A 107 35.01 3.03 -14.01
CA ILE A 107 35.10 4.04 -12.94
C ILE A 107 36.12 3.58 -11.88
N ASN A 108 36.05 2.32 -11.44
CA ASN A 108 36.97 1.80 -10.45
C ASN A 108 38.42 1.76 -10.97
N CYS A 109 38.63 1.29 -12.20
CA CYS A 109 39.95 1.27 -12.82
C CYS A 109 40.50 2.69 -13.01
N SER A 110 39.67 3.65 -13.43
CA SER A 110 40.08 5.05 -13.59
C SER A 110 40.48 5.69 -12.26
N ASN A 111 39.72 5.44 -11.20
CA ASN A 111 40.01 5.94 -9.86
C ASN A 111 41.29 5.32 -9.29
N GLU A 112 41.46 4.00 -9.43
CA GLU A 112 42.66 3.29 -8.98
C GLU A 112 43.90 3.78 -9.74
N LYS A 113 43.80 3.97 -11.07
CA LYS A 113 44.88 4.54 -11.89
C LYS A 113 45.29 5.94 -11.41
N LYS A 114 44.34 6.85 -11.22
CA LYS A 114 44.64 8.21 -10.73
C LYS A 114 45.29 8.19 -9.34
N SER A 115 44.81 7.33 -8.45
CA SER A 115 45.39 7.15 -7.12
C SER A 115 46.83 6.61 -7.19
N PHE A 116 47.05 5.62 -8.05
CA PHE A 116 48.37 5.05 -8.31
C PHE A 116 49.33 6.11 -8.86
N GLU A 117 48.94 6.86 -9.90
CA GLU A 117 49.77 7.92 -10.49
C GLU A 117 50.10 9.01 -9.46
N ALA A 118 49.13 9.43 -8.65
CA ALA A 118 49.36 10.41 -7.60
C ALA A 118 50.34 9.90 -6.54
N ASN A 119 50.24 8.63 -6.15
CA ASN A 119 51.14 8.02 -5.17
C ASN A 119 52.55 7.79 -5.73
N ASP A 120 52.66 7.39 -7.00
CA ASP A 120 53.96 7.23 -7.68
C ASP A 120 54.71 8.56 -7.76
N ILE A 121 54.04 9.65 -8.15
CA ILE A 121 54.67 10.98 -8.19
C ILE A 121 55.13 11.44 -6.80
N LYS A 122 54.31 11.27 -5.76
CA LYS A 122 54.69 11.61 -4.38
C LYS A 122 55.89 10.80 -3.90
N TYR A 123 55.89 9.51 -4.20
CA TYR A 123 56.98 8.61 -3.85
C TYR A 123 58.29 8.99 -4.57
N ARG A 124 58.23 9.29 -5.87
CA ARG A 124 59.38 9.81 -6.63
C ARG A 124 59.88 11.14 -6.08
N PHE A 125 58.97 12.04 -5.71
CA PHE A 125 59.33 13.31 -5.09
C PHE A 125 60.10 13.11 -3.78
N TRP A 126 59.66 12.19 -2.90
CA TRP A 126 60.39 11.86 -1.67
C TRP A 126 61.72 11.18 -1.92
N LYS A 127 61.85 10.35 -2.96
CA LYS A 127 63.15 9.79 -3.35
C LYS A 127 64.13 10.84 -3.86
N ALA A 128 63.63 11.81 -4.64
CA ALA A 128 64.47 12.84 -5.26
C ALA A 128 64.86 13.97 -4.29
N ASN A 129 63.93 14.38 -3.41
CA ASN A 129 64.10 15.55 -2.55
C ASN A 129 64.18 15.21 -1.04
N GLY A 130 64.03 13.94 -0.67
CA GLY A 130 64.04 13.52 0.73
C GLY A 130 65.43 13.57 1.35
N ASN A 131 65.48 13.82 2.65
CA ASN A 131 66.72 13.70 3.41
C ASN A 131 67.15 12.21 3.55
N SER A 132 68.42 11.98 3.93
CA SER A 132 68.98 10.62 4.06
C SER A 132 68.17 9.71 4.99
N HIS A 133 67.60 10.28 6.06
CA HIS A 133 66.78 9.53 7.02
C HIS A 133 65.44 9.09 6.42
N LEU A 134 64.74 9.99 5.72
CA LEU A 134 63.49 9.71 5.04
C LEU A 134 63.69 8.66 3.95
N LEU A 135 64.78 8.78 3.19
CA LEU A 135 65.14 7.81 2.16
C LEU A 135 65.37 6.41 2.75
N LYS A 136 66.07 6.33 3.89
CA LYS A 136 66.27 5.07 4.62
C LYS A 136 64.96 4.46 5.10
N ILE A 137 64.03 5.27 5.62
CA ILE A 137 62.69 4.80 6.00
C ILE A 137 61.96 4.26 4.78
N VAL A 138 61.93 5.01 3.67
CA VAL A 138 61.24 4.60 2.44
C VAL A 138 61.75 3.25 1.93
N TYR A 139 63.06 3.04 1.87
CA TYR A 139 63.63 1.75 1.45
C TYR A 139 63.38 0.63 2.45
N TYR A 140 63.44 0.92 3.75
CA TYR A 140 63.14 -0.06 4.79
C TYR A 140 61.68 -0.52 4.72
N THR A 141 60.74 0.41 4.56
CA THR A 141 59.32 0.12 4.40
C THR A 141 59.05 -0.72 3.15
N ASP A 142 59.69 -0.39 2.02
CA ASP A 142 59.56 -1.17 0.78
C ASP A 142 60.14 -2.59 0.94
N SER A 143 61.29 -2.72 1.60
CA SER A 143 61.88 -4.02 1.91
C SER A 143 60.98 -4.88 2.80
N LEU A 144 60.35 -4.29 3.83
CA LEU A 144 59.41 -4.99 4.69
C LEU A 144 58.16 -5.45 3.93
N TYR A 145 57.62 -4.60 3.05
CA TYR A 145 56.47 -4.95 2.22
C TYR A 145 56.77 -6.09 1.26
N ASN A 146 57.95 -6.08 0.62
CA ASN A 146 58.37 -7.14 -0.31
C ASN A 146 58.74 -8.46 0.39
N LEU A 147 59.17 -8.40 1.65
CA LEU A 147 59.51 -9.59 2.44
C LEU A 147 58.26 -10.39 2.84
N ASP A 148 57.25 -9.72 3.39
CA ASP A 148 55.98 -10.36 3.80
C ASP A 148 54.82 -9.37 3.68
N LYS A 149 54.23 -9.32 2.48
CA LYS A 149 53.13 -8.43 2.15
C LYS A 149 51.93 -8.60 3.07
N ASN A 150 51.54 -9.83 3.37
CA ASN A 150 50.31 -10.10 4.12
C ASN A 150 50.44 -9.66 5.57
N ASN A 151 51.56 -9.99 6.21
CA ASN A 151 51.84 -9.57 7.58
C ASN A 151 52.03 -8.05 7.68
N PHE A 152 52.75 -7.45 6.73
CA PHE A 152 52.93 -6.00 6.68
C PHE A 152 51.59 -5.26 6.62
N ILE A 153 50.67 -5.67 5.73
CA ILE A 153 49.33 -5.08 5.64
C ILE A 153 48.58 -5.22 6.97
N GLN A 154 48.60 -6.40 7.59
CA GLN A 154 47.92 -6.62 8.87
C GLN A 154 48.48 -5.73 10.00
N GLN A 155 49.81 -5.56 10.06
CA GLN A 155 50.46 -4.70 11.04
C GLN A 155 50.11 -3.22 10.84
N VAL A 156 50.08 -2.74 9.60
CA VAL A 156 49.66 -1.37 9.28
C VAL A 156 48.20 -1.15 9.69
N VAL A 157 47.29 -2.03 9.28
CA VAL A 157 45.86 -1.94 9.64
C VAL A 157 45.64 -1.98 11.16
N ARG A 158 46.40 -2.83 11.88
CA ARG A 158 46.32 -2.89 13.34
C ARG A 158 46.78 -1.57 13.98
N SER A 159 47.86 -0.99 13.47
CA SER A 159 48.39 0.28 13.95
C SER A 159 47.44 1.44 13.69
N GLU A 160 46.87 1.53 12.49
CA GLU A 160 45.84 2.53 12.13
C GLU A 160 44.62 2.42 13.04
N ARG A 161 44.12 1.21 13.31
CA ARG A 161 43.02 0.99 14.26
C ARG A 161 43.35 1.46 15.67
N ASN A 162 44.59 1.28 16.10
CA ASN A 162 45.02 1.73 17.43
C ASN A 162 45.08 3.26 17.51
N ILE A 163 45.60 3.92 16.46
CA ILE A 163 45.63 5.39 16.37
C ILE A 163 44.19 5.94 16.39
N ALA A 164 43.29 5.40 15.57
CA ALA A 164 41.89 5.82 15.54
C ALA A 164 41.17 5.62 16.89
N LYS A 165 41.49 4.53 17.62
CA LYS A 165 40.98 4.32 18.98
C LYS A 165 41.53 5.35 19.97
N GLN A 166 42.81 5.66 19.91
CA GLN A 166 43.43 6.68 20.76
C GLN A 166 42.81 8.04 20.50
N GLU A 167 42.66 8.44 19.24
CA GLU A 167 42.01 9.70 18.86
C GLU A 167 40.58 9.79 19.40
N LYS A 168 39.80 8.70 19.27
CA LYS A 168 38.45 8.62 19.83
C LYS A 168 38.45 8.78 21.36
N MET A 169 39.40 8.16 22.06
CA MET A 169 39.54 8.29 23.52
C MET A 169 39.93 9.73 23.91
N HIS A 170 40.85 10.37 23.19
CA HIS A 170 41.22 11.76 23.41
C HIS A 170 40.04 12.71 23.18
N ARG A 171 39.24 12.48 22.14
CA ARG A 171 38.04 13.28 21.88
C ARG A 171 37.00 13.14 23.00
N LEU A 172 36.72 11.91 23.43
CA LEU A 172 35.78 11.65 24.53
C LEU A 172 36.27 12.22 25.86
N ALA A 173 37.59 12.18 26.13
CA ALA A 173 38.17 12.81 27.32
C ALA A 173 37.98 14.33 27.29
N GLY A 174 38.23 14.97 26.14
CA GLY A 174 38.03 16.41 25.98
C GLY A 174 36.57 16.85 26.02
N GLU A 175 35.62 16.00 25.62
CA GLU A 175 34.18 16.26 25.80
C GLU A 175 33.78 16.20 27.28
N LYS A 176 34.26 15.19 28.02
CA LYS A 176 33.99 15.06 29.47
C LYS A 176 34.60 16.19 30.30
N GLU A 177 35.79 16.67 29.96
CA GLU A 177 36.40 17.82 30.64
C GLU A 177 35.59 19.11 30.44
N LYS A 178 34.87 19.24 29.31
CA LYS A 178 33.97 20.39 29.06
C LYS A 178 32.64 20.27 29.78
N GLU A 179 32.15 19.07 30.07
CA GLU A 179 30.91 18.87 30.85
C GLU A 179 31.09 19.09 32.35
N ILE A 180 32.31 18.91 32.87
CA ILE A 180 32.65 19.08 34.29
C ILE A 180 32.93 20.56 34.65
N ARG A 181 33.15 21.42 33.65
CA ARG A 181 33.52 22.83 33.83
C ARG A 181 32.33 23.76 33.60
#